data_AF-A0A517YTT1-F1
#
_entry.id   AF-A0A517YTT1-F1
#
_cell.length_a   1.000
_cell.length_b   1.000
_cell.length_c   1.000
_cell.angle_alpha   90.00
_cell.angle_beta   90.00
_cell.angle_gamma   90.00
#
_symmetry.space_group_name_H-M   'P 1'
#
loop_
_entity.id
_entity.type
_entity.pdbx_description
1 polymer ?
#
loop_
_entity_poly.entity_id
_entity_poly.type
_entity_poly.pdbx_seq_one_letter_code
_entity_poly.pdbx_strand_id
1 'polypeptide(L)'
;MLKFQVFNGSVPAASWSLRNAYLIGSDNNAMRCEVSFEPGEIVCEKRDSGACALALQHRVGDLGEMTLQTCLLPEREEPYLLTLELARHRLMTLYTKLEDWAMFDLEEDHAVTKRTEFAKQRFIEAISLQHDEPAKADQLAFESLMASIDGTEELALAHSELLLNKRVSTSSLPAAPITCRVNHDEAHEKLRGGVSKHFDMVYVPTPWKTVAPEENVFKWNKVDSWTDWARSIGKPIMAGPLISFDPANLPDWIYIWEHDYDTVRDLVYEHVERMVMRYRDSVTVWNVISGLHVNSHFTFNFEQLMDLTRMTTMLVKKLQPNVKVMVELRQPFGEYFAKSPRSIPTLMYADLLVQSGINFDLLGLKFPMGQAVAGQYTRDLMQISNMMDAFSHFGKPLALTVGVPSEPVTQMMIASNDNDEVDANSGYWRRPWSQTVQSHWLEAVYQIALSKPFVETVVWDALVDHPEIELPLSGLIDEELQPKAGLQRLIGFRKQIMNAEQHIESAQLNEETQMGDSV
;
A
#
# COMPACT_ATOMS: atom_id res chain seq x y z
N MET A 1 -15.92 16.48 -22.80
CA MET A 1 -14.77 17.03 -22.04
C MET A 1 -15.19 17.28 -20.60
N LEU A 2 -14.31 17.03 -19.63
CA LEU A 2 -14.54 17.48 -18.24
C LEU A 2 -13.65 18.69 -17.96
N LYS A 3 -14.21 19.69 -17.28
CA LYS A 3 -13.48 20.90 -16.88
C LYS A 3 -13.68 21.14 -15.40
N PHE A 4 -12.63 21.56 -14.71
CA PHE A 4 -12.66 21.86 -13.28
C PHE A 4 -12.10 23.25 -13.01
N GLN A 5 -12.93 24.15 -12.51
CA GLN A 5 -12.50 25.47 -12.06
C GLN A 5 -11.66 25.34 -10.78
N VAL A 6 -10.55 26.07 -10.74
CA VAL A 6 -9.61 26.10 -9.62
C VAL A 6 -9.25 27.53 -9.23
N PHE A 7 -9.10 27.77 -7.93
CA PHE A 7 -8.85 29.10 -7.37
C PHE A 7 -7.52 29.14 -6.59
N ASN A 8 -6.91 30.33 -6.56
CA ASN A 8 -5.87 30.68 -5.60
C ASN A 8 -6.38 31.85 -4.75
N GLY A 9 -6.92 31.55 -3.57
CA GLY A 9 -7.63 32.53 -2.76
C GLY A 9 -8.97 32.92 -3.41
N SER A 10 -9.12 34.19 -3.78
CA SER A 10 -10.39 34.70 -4.36
C SER A 10 -10.36 34.87 -5.88
N VAL A 11 -9.26 34.50 -6.54
CA VAL A 11 -9.09 34.65 -8.00
C VAL A 11 -8.83 33.29 -8.65
N PRO A 12 -9.25 33.08 -9.92
CA PRO A 12 -8.90 31.88 -10.67
C PRO A 12 -7.38 31.64 -10.65
N ALA A 13 -6.97 30.38 -10.49
CA ALA A 13 -5.56 30.06 -10.39
C ALA A 13 -4.82 30.41 -11.69
N ALA A 14 -3.65 31.04 -11.60
CA ALA A 14 -2.80 31.33 -12.76
C ALA A 14 -1.90 30.14 -13.15
N SER A 15 -1.68 29.21 -12.22
CA SER A 15 -0.97 27.95 -12.41
C SER A 15 -1.56 26.90 -11.46
N TRP A 16 -1.48 25.64 -11.87
CA TRP A 16 -1.90 24.52 -11.03
C TRP A 16 -1.00 23.31 -11.26
N SER A 17 -0.68 22.59 -10.19
CA SER A 17 0.11 21.36 -10.29
C SER A 17 -0.80 20.19 -10.66
N LEU A 18 -0.49 19.48 -11.74
CA LEU A 18 -1.21 18.28 -12.19
C LEU A 18 -0.53 16.99 -11.74
N ARG A 19 0.10 17.03 -10.55
CA ARG A 19 0.78 15.86 -9.99
C ARG A 19 -0.18 14.70 -9.76
N ASN A 20 0.26 13.53 -10.18
CA ASN A 20 -0.51 12.28 -10.12
C ASN A 20 -1.96 12.44 -10.66
N ALA A 21 -2.14 13.27 -11.70
CA ALA A 21 -3.46 13.51 -12.29
C ALA A 21 -3.83 12.42 -13.31
N TYR A 22 -5.01 11.83 -13.16
CA TYR A 22 -5.58 10.84 -14.08
C TYR A 22 -7.10 10.75 -13.91
N LEU A 23 -7.79 10.17 -14.90
CA LEU A 23 -9.22 9.91 -14.82
C LEU A 23 -9.50 8.48 -14.36
N ILE A 24 -10.62 8.28 -13.68
CA ILE A 24 -11.12 6.98 -13.22
C ILE A 24 -12.50 6.72 -13.84
N GLY A 25 -12.66 5.57 -14.49
CA GLY A 25 -13.91 5.14 -15.12
C GLY A 25 -14.96 4.66 -14.12
N SER A 26 -16.17 4.37 -14.60
CA SER A 26 -17.27 3.84 -13.78
C SER A 26 -17.01 2.43 -13.23
N ASP A 27 -16.03 1.74 -13.80
CA ASP A 27 -15.51 0.45 -13.34
C ASP A 27 -14.43 0.59 -12.25
N ASN A 28 -14.21 1.82 -11.75
CA ASN A 28 -13.17 2.19 -10.78
C ASN A 28 -11.73 1.96 -11.26
N ASN A 29 -11.51 1.80 -12.57
CA ASN A 29 -10.17 1.66 -13.13
C ASN A 29 -9.65 3.00 -13.68
N ALA A 30 -8.35 3.24 -13.52
CA ALA A 30 -7.71 4.40 -14.11
C ALA A 30 -7.79 4.32 -15.65
N MET A 31 -8.23 5.38 -16.33
CA MET A 31 -8.43 5.37 -17.77
C MET A 31 -7.44 6.29 -18.47
N ARG A 32 -7.15 5.99 -19.74
CA ARG A 32 -6.29 6.82 -20.57
C ARG A 32 -6.97 8.15 -20.88
N CYS A 33 -6.30 9.24 -20.52
CA CYS A 33 -6.78 10.59 -20.73
C CYS A 33 -5.60 11.56 -20.94
N GLU A 34 -5.92 12.75 -21.41
CA GLU A 34 -5.04 13.91 -21.34
C GLU A 34 -5.59 14.85 -20.26
N VAL A 35 -4.73 15.27 -19.33
CA VAL A 35 -5.06 16.24 -18.29
C VAL A 35 -4.12 17.42 -18.47
N SER A 36 -4.69 18.59 -18.71
CA SER A 36 -3.96 19.83 -18.93
C SER A 36 -4.52 20.94 -18.05
N PHE A 37 -3.77 22.04 -17.95
CA PHE A 37 -4.17 23.22 -17.20
C PHE A 37 -4.26 24.40 -18.15
N GLU A 38 -5.40 25.07 -18.13
CA GLU A 38 -5.64 26.37 -18.71
C GLU A 38 -5.85 27.39 -17.56
N PRO A 39 -5.59 28.68 -17.74
CA PRO A 39 -5.74 29.66 -16.66
C PRO A 39 -7.12 29.58 -15.99
N GLY A 40 -7.14 29.14 -14.73
CA GLY A 40 -8.34 28.96 -13.91
C GLY A 40 -9.05 27.61 -14.05
N GLU A 41 -8.64 26.73 -14.96
CA GLU A 41 -9.33 25.48 -15.26
C GLU A 41 -8.38 24.29 -15.49
N ILE A 42 -8.71 23.14 -14.91
CA ILE A 42 -8.12 21.85 -15.31
C ILE A 42 -9.03 21.27 -16.39
N VAL A 43 -8.45 20.93 -17.53
CA VAL A 43 -9.15 20.34 -18.67
C VAL A 43 -8.78 18.88 -18.79
N CYS A 44 -9.80 18.03 -18.88
CA CYS A 44 -9.66 16.58 -18.97
C CYS A 44 -10.30 16.08 -20.27
N GLU A 45 -9.47 15.55 -21.16
CA GLU A 45 -9.89 14.95 -22.42
C GLU A 45 -9.78 13.43 -22.37
N LYS A 46 -10.85 12.76 -22.77
CA LYS A 46 -10.93 11.29 -22.81
C LYS A 46 -11.56 10.84 -24.12
N ARG A 47 -11.19 9.63 -24.54
CA ARG A 47 -11.75 9.00 -25.75
C ARG A 47 -13.08 8.30 -25.47
N ASP A 48 -13.18 7.66 -24.31
CA ASP A 48 -14.36 6.86 -23.96
C ASP A 48 -15.48 7.73 -23.43
N SER A 49 -16.72 7.46 -23.85
CA SER A 49 -17.91 8.14 -23.33
C SER A 49 -18.26 7.68 -21.91
N GLY A 50 -18.93 8.53 -21.13
CA GLY A 50 -19.45 8.17 -19.80
C GLY A 50 -18.96 9.09 -18.69
N ALA A 51 -19.47 8.90 -17.48
CA ALA A 51 -19.01 9.64 -16.32
C ALA A 51 -17.63 9.14 -15.86
N CYS A 52 -16.78 10.05 -15.42
CA CYS A 52 -15.49 9.70 -14.82
C CYS A 52 -15.18 10.60 -13.62
N ALA A 53 -14.28 10.14 -12.77
CA ALA A 53 -13.73 10.94 -11.69
C ALA A 53 -12.35 11.47 -12.10
N LEU A 54 -11.98 12.66 -11.61
CA LEU A 54 -10.61 13.16 -11.66
C LEU A 54 -9.92 12.80 -10.34
N ALA A 55 -8.79 12.11 -10.43
CA ALA A 55 -7.86 11.95 -9.34
C ALA A 55 -6.64 12.85 -9.55
N LEU A 56 -6.17 13.51 -8.50
CA LEU A 56 -4.95 14.34 -8.52
C LEU A 56 -4.41 14.55 -7.10
N GLN A 57 -3.13 14.90 -7.01
CA GLN A 57 -2.54 15.37 -5.76
C GLN A 57 -3.05 16.77 -5.41
N HIS A 58 -3.52 16.94 -4.18
CA HIS A 58 -4.10 18.18 -3.69
C HIS A 58 -3.64 18.46 -2.26
N ARG A 59 -3.33 19.73 -1.97
CA ARG A 59 -2.95 20.18 -0.64
C ARG A 59 -4.20 20.49 0.19
N VAL A 60 -4.29 19.92 1.39
CA VAL A 60 -5.46 20.00 2.27
C VAL A 60 -5.10 20.60 3.63
N GLY A 61 -4.56 21.82 3.60
CA GLY A 61 -4.17 22.55 4.81
C GLY A 61 -3.12 21.80 5.62
N ASP A 62 -3.39 21.65 6.93
CA ASP A 62 -2.52 20.95 7.88
C ASP A 62 -2.68 19.42 7.85
N LEU A 63 -3.55 18.89 6.98
CA LEU A 63 -3.73 17.44 6.81
C LEU A 63 -2.69 16.84 5.85
N GLY A 64 -2.08 17.68 5.01
CA GLY A 64 -1.01 17.27 4.12
C GLY A 64 -1.24 17.61 2.65
N GLU A 65 -0.48 16.95 1.79
CA GLU A 65 -0.62 16.97 0.34
C GLU A 65 -0.73 15.51 -0.11
N MET A 66 -1.87 15.12 -0.67
CA MET A 66 -2.21 13.71 -0.92
C MET A 66 -3.04 13.59 -2.18
N THR A 67 -3.05 12.41 -2.81
CA THR A 67 -3.91 12.24 -4.00
C THR A 67 -5.34 11.88 -3.61
N LEU A 68 -6.25 12.75 -4.05
CA LEU A 68 -7.69 12.68 -3.82
C LEU A 68 -8.40 12.44 -5.15
N GLN A 69 -9.70 12.16 -5.08
CA GLN A 69 -10.53 11.99 -6.26
C GLN A 69 -11.89 12.65 -6.09
N THR A 70 -12.51 13.01 -7.21
CA THR A 70 -13.91 13.47 -7.28
C THR A 70 -14.88 12.30 -7.31
N CYS A 71 -16.18 12.58 -7.28
CA CYS A 71 -17.18 11.59 -7.68
C CYS A 71 -17.09 11.32 -9.20
N LEU A 72 -17.82 10.31 -9.68
CA LEU A 72 -18.07 10.13 -11.11
C LEU A 72 -18.96 11.28 -11.61
N LEU A 73 -18.45 12.08 -12.54
CA LEU A 73 -19.11 13.27 -13.05
C LEU A 73 -19.41 13.11 -14.55
N PRO A 74 -20.65 13.44 -14.99
CA PRO A 74 -20.96 13.47 -16.40
C PRO A 74 -20.26 14.65 -17.09
N GLU A 75 -20.04 14.52 -18.40
CA GLU A 75 -19.53 15.62 -19.22
C GLU A 75 -20.58 16.73 -19.33
N ARG A 76 -20.15 17.99 -19.18
CA ARG A 76 -21.00 19.18 -19.36
C ARG A 76 -20.15 20.38 -19.80
N GLU A 77 -20.80 21.41 -20.36
CA GLU A 77 -20.14 22.63 -20.83
C GLU A 77 -19.57 23.47 -19.68
N GLU A 78 -20.28 23.57 -18.57
CA GLU A 78 -19.87 24.36 -17.41
C GLU A 78 -18.81 23.63 -16.56
N PRO A 79 -17.72 24.28 -16.15
CA PRO A 79 -16.73 23.63 -15.29
C PRO A 79 -17.35 23.23 -13.94
N TYR A 80 -16.86 22.14 -13.36
CA TYR A 80 -17.11 21.79 -11.97
C TYR A 80 -16.19 22.57 -11.04
N LEU A 81 -16.60 22.87 -9.82
CA LEU A 81 -15.67 23.42 -8.83
C LEU A 81 -14.83 22.28 -8.23
N LEU A 82 -13.52 22.25 -8.49
CA LEU A 82 -12.68 21.08 -8.13
C LEU A 82 -12.82 20.71 -6.64
N THR A 83 -12.61 21.68 -5.76
CA THR A 83 -12.60 21.46 -4.31
C THR A 83 -13.97 20.98 -3.81
N LEU A 84 -15.06 21.47 -4.40
CA LEU A 84 -16.42 21.02 -4.09
C LEU A 84 -16.61 19.54 -4.42
N GLU A 85 -16.10 19.09 -5.57
CA GLU A 85 -16.23 17.71 -6.00
C GLU A 85 -15.33 16.74 -5.21
N LEU A 86 -14.14 17.19 -4.80
CA LEU A 86 -13.28 16.46 -3.87
C LEU A 86 -13.97 16.32 -2.49
N ALA A 87 -14.58 17.40 -1.99
CA ALA A 87 -15.32 17.38 -0.73
C ALA A 87 -16.54 16.46 -0.80
N ARG A 88 -17.27 16.49 -1.92
CA ARG A 88 -18.42 15.60 -2.16
C ARG A 88 -18.03 14.13 -2.09
N HIS A 89 -16.94 13.76 -2.76
CA HIS A 89 -16.43 12.39 -2.74
C HIS A 89 -16.01 11.94 -1.35
N ARG A 90 -15.31 12.82 -0.61
CA ARG A 90 -14.87 12.50 0.75
C ARG A 90 -16.06 12.36 1.72
N LEU A 91 -17.05 13.24 1.63
CA LEU A 91 -18.29 13.12 2.42
C LEU A 91 -19.07 11.85 2.09
N MET A 92 -19.23 11.52 0.80
CA MET A 92 -19.82 10.25 0.38
C MET A 92 -19.09 9.08 1.04
N THR A 93 -17.75 9.05 0.96
CA THR A 93 -16.93 8.02 1.60
C THR A 93 -17.18 7.94 3.11
N LEU A 94 -17.25 9.08 3.80
CA LEU A 94 -17.51 9.15 5.24
C LEU A 94 -18.85 8.53 5.61
N TYR A 95 -19.94 8.92 4.95
CA TYR A 95 -21.27 8.36 5.22
C TYR A 95 -21.36 6.88 4.88
N THR A 96 -20.84 6.47 3.72
CA THR A 96 -20.79 5.05 3.35
C THR A 96 -20.02 4.24 4.38
N LYS A 97 -18.91 4.76 4.93
CA LYS A 97 -18.11 4.01 5.92
C LYS A 97 -18.72 4.02 7.32
N LEU A 98 -19.42 5.08 7.73
CA LEU A 98 -20.25 5.05 8.93
C LEU A 98 -21.30 3.93 8.83
N GLU A 99 -21.90 3.76 7.63
CA GLU A 99 -22.87 2.71 7.36
C GLU A 99 -22.26 1.31 7.30
N ASP A 100 -21.28 1.09 6.42
CA ASP A 100 -20.60 -0.19 6.22
C ASP A 100 -20.03 -0.76 7.52
N TRP A 101 -19.54 0.11 8.41
CA TRP A 101 -18.92 -0.27 9.68
C TRP A 101 -19.87 -0.18 10.88
N ALA A 102 -21.15 0.16 10.66
CA ALA A 102 -22.17 0.34 11.69
C ALA A 102 -21.73 1.28 12.84
N MET A 103 -20.98 2.33 12.51
CA MET A 103 -20.44 3.32 13.46
C MET A 103 -21.41 4.51 13.64
N PHE A 104 -22.71 4.22 13.82
CA PHE A 104 -23.75 5.25 13.88
C PHE A 104 -23.92 5.90 15.25
N ASP A 105 -23.66 5.16 16.32
CA ASP A 105 -23.95 5.57 17.70
C ASP A 105 -22.73 6.24 18.37
N LEU A 106 -21.95 6.99 17.59
CA LEU A 106 -20.86 7.80 18.14
C LEU A 106 -21.46 8.96 18.95
N GLU A 107 -20.89 9.20 20.13
CA GLU A 107 -21.33 10.30 21.01
C GLU A 107 -21.29 11.66 20.27
N GLU A 108 -22.18 12.58 20.64
CA GLU A 108 -22.25 13.91 19.98
C GLU A 108 -20.95 14.70 20.12
N ASP A 109 -20.22 14.49 21.21
CA ASP A 109 -18.94 15.12 21.47
C ASP A 109 -17.76 14.37 20.84
N HIS A 110 -17.98 13.18 20.27
CA HIS A 110 -16.96 12.43 19.55
C HIS A 110 -16.44 13.23 18.35
N ALA A 111 -15.13 13.16 18.12
CA ALA A 111 -14.47 14.02 17.15
C ALA A 111 -14.95 13.75 15.71
N VAL A 112 -15.28 12.50 15.37
CA VAL A 112 -15.87 12.13 14.07
C VAL A 112 -17.23 12.79 13.88
N THR A 113 -18.12 12.78 14.88
CA THR A 113 -19.45 13.39 14.82
C THR A 113 -19.35 14.90 14.57
N LYS A 114 -18.52 15.59 15.35
CA LYS A 114 -18.27 17.04 15.19
C LYS A 114 -17.75 17.40 13.80
N ARG A 115 -16.76 16.65 13.30
CA ARG A 115 -16.15 16.88 11.98
C ARG A 115 -17.14 16.60 10.85
N THR A 116 -17.96 15.56 10.98
CA THR A 116 -19.00 15.20 10.00
C THR A 116 -20.04 16.31 9.87
N GLU A 117 -20.56 16.80 11.00
CA GLU A 117 -21.56 17.86 11.02
C GLU A 117 -20.99 19.18 10.47
N PHE A 118 -19.78 19.56 10.87
CA PHE A 118 -19.13 20.76 10.35
C PHE A 118 -18.88 20.66 8.83
N ALA A 119 -18.36 19.53 8.35
CA ALA A 119 -18.12 19.31 6.93
C ALA A 119 -19.43 19.39 6.12
N LYS A 120 -20.50 18.73 6.60
CA LYS A 120 -21.83 18.79 5.97
C LYS A 120 -22.35 20.22 5.89
N GLN A 121 -22.26 21.01 6.96
CA GLN A 121 -22.73 22.40 6.99
C GLN A 121 -22.00 23.26 5.96
N ARG A 122 -20.66 23.23 5.97
CA ARG A 122 -19.83 23.98 5.02
C ARG A 122 -20.08 23.56 3.57
N PHE A 123 -20.28 22.27 3.33
CA PHE A 123 -20.62 21.75 2.01
C PHE A 123 -21.96 22.27 1.46
N ILE A 124 -23.01 22.29 2.29
CA ILE A 124 -24.32 22.82 1.90
C ILE A 124 -24.23 24.31 1.56
N GLU A 125 -23.49 25.08 2.36
CA GLU A 125 -23.24 26.49 2.09
C GLU A 125 -22.46 26.68 0.78
N ALA A 126 -21.43 25.86 0.53
CA ALA A 126 -20.66 25.89 -0.71
C ALA A 126 -21.53 25.60 -1.95
N ILE A 127 -22.38 24.57 -1.90
CA ILE A 127 -23.33 24.25 -2.99
C ILE A 127 -24.25 25.43 -3.30
N SER A 128 -24.71 26.12 -2.25
CA SER A 128 -25.65 27.24 -2.37
C SER A 128 -25.02 28.46 -3.04
N LEU A 129 -23.69 28.59 -2.99
CA LEU A 129 -22.94 29.73 -3.53
C LEU A 129 -22.17 29.42 -4.82
N GLN A 130 -22.13 28.15 -5.28
CA GLN A 130 -21.24 27.71 -6.35
C GLN A 130 -21.43 28.46 -7.69
N HIS A 131 -22.63 28.98 -7.97
CA HIS A 131 -22.92 29.72 -9.20
C HIS A 131 -22.78 31.24 -9.03
N ASP A 132 -23.16 31.77 -7.87
CA ASP A 132 -23.20 33.22 -7.62
C ASP A 132 -21.86 33.78 -7.12
N GLU A 133 -21.19 33.05 -6.22
CA GLU A 133 -19.92 33.43 -5.59
C GLU A 133 -18.93 32.24 -5.62
N PRO A 134 -18.47 31.76 -6.79
CA PRO A 134 -17.71 30.51 -6.93
C PRO A 134 -16.40 30.49 -6.11
N ALA A 135 -15.71 31.62 -5.98
CA ALA A 135 -14.51 31.72 -5.14
C ALA A 135 -14.80 31.53 -3.64
N LYS A 136 -15.96 31.96 -3.17
CA LYS A 136 -16.40 31.77 -1.78
C LYS A 136 -16.92 30.36 -1.56
N ALA A 137 -17.59 29.79 -2.56
CA ALA A 137 -17.96 28.38 -2.58
C ALA A 137 -16.72 27.47 -2.50
N ASP A 138 -15.62 27.82 -3.20
CA ASP A 138 -14.36 27.09 -3.14
C ASP A 138 -13.77 27.07 -1.72
N GLN A 139 -13.76 28.22 -1.03
CA GLN A 139 -13.28 28.34 0.34
C GLN A 139 -14.11 27.48 1.32
N LEU A 140 -15.43 27.54 1.23
CA LEU A 140 -16.32 26.71 2.04
C LEU A 140 -16.19 25.21 1.71
N ALA A 141 -16.03 24.88 0.43
CA ALA A 141 -15.75 23.52 -0.01
C ALA A 141 -14.41 23.02 0.54
N PHE A 142 -13.40 23.88 0.62
CA PHE A 142 -12.10 23.55 1.19
C PHE A 142 -12.20 23.26 2.70
N GLU A 143 -12.96 24.06 3.44
CA GLU A 143 -13.26 23.78 4.86
C GLU A 143 -13.99 22.44 5.04
N SER A 144 -14.97 22.16 4.18
CA SER A 144 -15.64 20.85 4.15
C SER A 144 -14.67 19.70 3.83
N LEU A 145 -13.78 19.89 2.86
CA LEU A 145 -12.81 18.89 2.46
C LEU A 145 -11.85 18.57 3.60
N MET A 146 -11.28 19.60 4.25
CA MET A 146 -10.42 19.41 5.42
C MET A 146 -11.15 18.65 6.53
N ALA A 147 -12.32 19.13 6.95
CA ALA A 147 -13.05 18.49 8.05
C ALA A 147 -13.48 17.05 7.73
N SER A 148 -13.87 16.76 6.48
CA SER A 148 -14.26 15.42 6.08
C SER A 148 -13.08 14.45 5.95
N ILE A 149 -11.89 14.89 5.48
CA ILE A 149 -10.69 14.05 5.50
C ILE A 149 -10.29 13.73 6.93
N ASP A 150 -10.18 14.75 7.79
CA ASP A 150 -9.82 14.56 9.19
C ASP A 150 -10.85 13.64 9.90
N GLY A 151 -12.14 13.83 9.61
CA GLY A 151 -13.22 12.98 10.11
C GLY A 151 -13.10 11.53 9.66
N THR A 152 -12.73 11.28 8.39
CA THR A 152 -12.53 9.92 7.91
C THR A 152 -11.29 9.24 8.48
N GLU A 153 -10.17 9.94 8.66
CA GLU A 153 -9.00 9.31 9.28
C GLU A 153 -9.29 8.90 10.73
N GLU A 154 -10.03 9.74 11.45
CA GLU A 154 -10.40 9.48 12.84
C GLU A 154 -11.45 8.38 12.97
N LEU A 155 -12.35 8.28 11.99
CA LEU A 155 -13.25 7.14 11.89
C LEU A 155 -12.49 5.84 11.63
N ALA A 156 -11.48 5.84 10.75
CA ALA A 156 -10.64 4.66 10.49
C ALA A 156 -9.87 4.23 11.74
N LEU A 157 -9.31 5.18 12.48
CA LEU A 157 -8.61 4.91 13.74
C LEU A 157 -9.55 4.38 14.82
N ALA A 158 -10.69 5.04 15.07
CA ALA A 158 -11.67 4.58 16.06
C ALA A 158 -12.21 3.18 15.75
N HIS A 159 -12.56 2.92 14.49
CA HIS A 159 -13.01 1.59 14.07
C HIS A 159 -11.90 0.53 14.25
N SER A 160 -10.66 0.87 13.89
CA SER A 160 -9.53 -0.05 14.06
C SER A 160 -9.23 -0.36 15.52
N GLU A 161 -9.38 0.60 16.44
CA GLU A 161 -9.18 0.39 17.87
C GLU A 161 -10.20 -0.61 18.42
N LEU A 162 -11.49 -0.42 18.10
CA LEU A 162 -12.55 -1.35 18.50
C LEU A 162 -12.28 -2.78 18.01
N LEU A 163 -11.93 -2.93 16.73
CA LEU A 163 -11.67 -4.23 16.14
C LEU A 163 -10.39 -4.88 16.68
N LEU A 164 -9.30 -4.12 16.84
CA LEU A 164 -8.04 -4.63 17.36
C LEU A 164 -8.20 -5.08 18.82
N ASN A 165 -8.86 -4.27 19.65
CA ASN A 165 -9.16 -4.64 21.04
C ASN A 165 -9.99 -5.93 21.11
N LYS A 166 -11.01 -6.06 20.24
CA LYS A 166 -11.79 -7.30 20.13
C LYS A 166 -10.90 -8.48 19.74
N ARG A 167 -9.99 -8.31 18.78
CA ARG A 167 -9.07 -9.39 18.35
C ARG A 167 -8.15 -9.84 19.48
N VAL A 168 -7.54 -8.89 20.18
CA VAL A 168 -6.70 -9.14 21.35
C VAL A 168 -7.50 -9.86 22.44
N SER A 169 -8.72 -9.41 22.74
CA SER A 169 -9.56 -10.02 23.79
C SER A 169 -10.03 -11.45 23.49
N THR A 170 -10.00 -11.84 22.22
CA THR A 170 -10.41 -13.16 21.75
C THR A 170 -9.23 -14.02 21.31
N SER A 171 -7.99 -13.58 21.57
CA SER A 171 -6.76 -14.22 21.12
C SER A 171 -6.79 -14.61 19.64
N SER A 172 -7.34 -13.73 18.80
CA SER A 172 -7.54 -13.96 17.36
C SER A 172 -6.56 -13.18 16.48
N LEU A 173 -5.44 -12.72 17.06
CA LEU A 173 -4.33 -12.21 16.29
C LEU A 173 -3.60 -13.34 15.56
N PRO A 174 -2.98 -13.06 14.40
CA PRO A 174 -2.18 -14.04 13.68
C PRO A 174 -0.98 -14.48 14.52
N ALA A 175 -0.41 -15.65 14.22
CA ALA A 175 0.77 -16.15 14.93
C ALA A 175 2.05 -15.34 14.66
N ALA A 176 2.14 -14.68 13.50
CA ALA A 176 3.28 -13.84 13.12
C ALA A 176 2.82 -12.50 12.52
N PRO A 177 2.21 -11.61 13.32
CA PRO A 177 1.57 -10.39 12.83
C PRO A 177 2.58 -9.34 12.35
N ILE A 178 3.79 -9.32 12.92
CA ILE A 178 4.80 -8.27 12.67
C ILE A 178 6.03 -8.90 12.02
N THR A 179 6.30 -8.49 10.78
CA THR A 179 7.40 -8.96 9.95
C THR A 179 8.27 -7.77 9.51
N CYS A 180 9.57 -7.96 9.32
CA CYS A 180 10.39 -7.00 8.58
C CYS A 180 11.14 -7.65 7.44
N ARG A 181 11.33 -6.87 6.37
CA ARG A 181 12.24 -7.20 5.29
C ARG A 181 13.67 -6.83 5.67
N VAL A 182 14.56 -7.81 5.65
CA VAL A 182 15.99 -7.61 5.93
C VAL A 182 16.76 -7.25 4.66
N ASN A 183 17.87 -6.53 4.81
CA ASN A 183 18.82 -6.33 3.72
C ASN A 183 19.85 -7.48 3.69
N HIS A 184 20.26 -7.90 2.50
CA HIS A 184 21.29 -8.91 2.28
C HIS A 184 22.65 -8.57 2.88
N ASP A 185 23.07 -7.30 2.81
CA ASP A 185 24.45 -6.92 3.10
C ASP A 185 24.71 -6.70 4.60
N GLU A 186 23.67 -6.78 5.43
CA GLU A 186 23.75 -6.39 6.85
C GLU A 186 23.28 -7.48 7.82
N ALA A 187 23.89 -8.65 7.74
CA ALA A 187 23.57 -9.80 8.59
C ALA A 187 24.37 -9.85 9.91
N HIS A 188 24.75 -8.70 10.47
CA HIS A 188 25.55 -8.66 11.70
C HIS A 188 24.75 -9.09 12.95
N GLU A 189 25.44 -9.62 13.96
CA GLU A 189 24.83 -10.26 15.14
C GLU A 189 23.89 -9.34 15.92
N LYS A 190 24.20 -8.05 16.00
CA LYS A 190 23.35 -7.05 16.67
C LYS A 190 22.00 -6.88 15.98
N LEU A 191 21.99 -6.83 14.63
CA LEU A 191 20.76 -6.73 13.84
C LEU A 191 19.92 -7.99 13.97
N ARG A 192 20.56 -9.15 13.84
CA ARG A 192 19.94 -10.46 14.09
C ARG A 192 19.30 -10.57 15.48
N GLY A 193 20.00 -10.11 16.52
CA GLY A 193 19.46 -10.05 17.88
C GLY A 193 18.23 -9.16 18.00
N GLY A 194 18.25 -8.00 17.33
CA GLY A 194 17.09 -7.11 17.21
C GLY A 194 15.90 -7.77 16.49
N VAL A 195 16.14 -8.38 15.33
CA VAL A 195 15.12 -9.10 14.55
C VAL A 195 14.50 -10.22 15.38
N SER A 196 15.33 -11.06 16.00
CA SER A 196 14.87 -12.17 16.84
C SER A 196 13.92 -11.73 17.95
N LYS A 197 14.20 -10.57 18.56
CA LYS A 197 13.50 -10.06 19.74
C LYS A 197 12.21 -9.29 19.40
N HIS A 198 12.19 -8.58 18.27
CA HIS A 198 11.17 -7.58 17.99
C HIS A 198 10.25 -7.91 16.82
N PHE A 199 10.57 -8.94 16.02
CA PHE A 199 9.76 -9.36 14.88
C PHE A 199 9.41 -10.84 15.00
N ASP A 200 8.21 -11.19 14.56
CA ASP A 200 7.64 -12.54 14.68
C ASP A 200 8.08 -13.44 13.52
N MET A 201 8.29 -12.84 12.34
CA MET A 201 8.80 -13.48 11.14
C MET A 201 9.83 -12.57 10.45
N VAL A 202 10.75 -13.17 9.70
CA VAL A 202 11.70 -12.43 8.85
C VAL A 202 11.28 -12.59 7.38
N TYR A 203 11.25 -11.47 6.65
CA TYR A 203 11.14 -11.48 5.19
C TYR A 203 12.54 -11.39 4.60
N VAL A 204 12.99 -12.45 3.92
CA VAL A 204 14.26 -12.50 3.19
C VAL A 204 14.02 -12.17 1.72
N PRO A 205 14.49 -11.01 1.21
CA PRO A 205 14.33 -10.67 -0.20
C PRO A 205 15.10 -11.67 -1.08
N THR A 206 14.60 -11.92 -2.29
CA THR A 206 15.29 -12.78 -3.28
C THR A 206 15.31 -12.17 -4.68
N PRO A 207 15.77 -10.91 -4.85
CA PRO A 207 15.85 -10.29 -6.16
C PRO A 207 16.69 -11.16 -7.11
N TRP A 208 16.14 -11.47 -8.28
CA TRP A 208 16.77 -12.36 -9.25
C TRP A 208 18.16 -11.85 -9.62
N LYS A 209 18.36 -10.54 -9.80
CA LYS A 209 19.67 -9.93 -10.08
C LYS A 209 20.75 -10.24 -9.04
N THR A 210 20.37 -10.39 -7.77
CA THR A 210 21.32 -10.69 -6.69
C THR A 210 21.63 -12.17 -6.63
N VAL A 211 20.62 -13.02 -6.86
CA VAL A 211 20.76 -14.47 -6.80
C VAL A 211 21.43 -15.04 -8.04
N ALA A 212 21.12 -14.53 -9.24
CA ALA A 212 21.70 -14.94 -10.51
C ALA A 212 22.11 -13.72 -11.36
N PRO A 213 23.16 -12.99 -10.95
CA PRO A 213 23.62 -11.78 -11.66
C PRO A 213 24.11 -12.05 -13.08
N GLU A 214 24.57 -13.27 -13.35
CA GLU A 214 24.94 -13.76 -14.67
C GLU A 214 24.10 -15.00 -14.98
N GLU A 215 23.81 -15.22 -16.27
CA GLU A 215 23.05 -16.38 -16.72
C GLU A 215 23.71 -17.67 -16.22
N ASN A 216 22.93 -18.58 -15.63
CA ASN A 216 23.38 -19.84 -15.05
C ASN A 216 24.33 -19.77 -13.83
N VAL A 217 24.75 -18.58 -13.37
CA VAL A 217 25.65 -18.42 -12.22
C VAL A 217 24.87 -17.95 -11.00
N PHE A 218 24.73 -18.83 -10.01
CA PHE A 218 23.99 -18.53 -8.79
C PHE A 218 24.90 -18.15 -7.62
N LYS A 219 24.58 -17.05 -6.96
CA LYS A 219 25.25 -16.53 -5.75
C LYS A 219 24.30 -16.65 -4.55
N TRP A 220 24.54 -17.65 -3.71
CA TRP A 220 23.63 -18.01 -2.61
C TRP A 220 23.95 -17.31 -1.28
N ASN A 221 25.21 -16.92 -1.07
CA ASN A 221 25.74 -16.47 0.23
C ASN A 221 24.85 -15.42 0.94
N LYS A 222 24.33 -14.44 0.18
CA LYS A 222 23.49 -13.35 0.72
C LYS A 222 22.13 -13.84 1.25
N VAL A 223 21.54 -14.86 0.62
CA VAL A 223 20.27 -15.46 1.05
C VAL A 223 20.53 -16.54 2.12
N ASP A 224 21.56 -17.36 1.94
CA ASP A 224 22.00 -18.38 2.91
C ASP A 224 22.24 -17.76 4.28
N SER A 225 22.93 -16.62 4.34
CA SER A 225 23.27 -15.94 5.59
C SER A 225 22.04 -15.67 6.47
N TRP A 226 20.94 -15.18 5.90
CA TRP A 226 19.71 -14.93 6.67
C TRP A 226 18.88 -16.18 6.91
N THR A 227 18.80 -17.07 5.92
CA THR A 227 17.99 -18.28 6.00
C THR A 227 18.55 -19.30 7.00
N ASP A 228 19.87 -19.53 7.01
CA ASP A 228 20.54 -20.41 7.97
C ASP A 228 20.43 -19.87 9.39
N TRP A 229 20.61 -18.55 9.56
CA TRP A 229 20.44 -17.92 10.87
C TRP A 229 19.00 -18.06 11.38
N ALA A 230 18.00 -17.69 10.58
CA ALA A 230 16.60 -17.75 10.99
C ALA A 230 16.18 -19.19 11.30
N ARG A 231 16.63 -20.16 10.49
CA ARG A 231 16.45 -21.59 10.75
C ARG A 231 17.07 -22.02 12.08
N SER A 232 18.29 -21.56 12.38
CA SER A 232 19.00 -21.95 13.61
C SER A 232 18.28 -21.54 14.90
N ILE A 233 17.45 -20.49 14.84
CA ILE A 233 16.65 -20.01 15.98
C ILE A 233 15.16 -20.34 15.85
N GLY A 234 14.76 -21.12 14.83
CA GLY A 234 13.36 -21.48 14.56
C GLY A 234 12.45 -20.29 14.19
N LYS A 235 13.02 -19.19 13.67
CA LYS A 235 12.24 -18.02 13.23
C LYS A 235 11.58 -18.33 11.88
N PRO A 236 10.24 -18.17 11.73
CA PRO A 236 9.58 -18.32 10.43
C PRO A 236 10.17 -17.40 9.37
N ILE A 237 10.17 -17.86 8.13
CA ILE A 237 10.76 -17.17 6.99
C ILE A 237 9.70 -16.97 5.90
N MET A 238 9.46 -15.71 5.55
CA MET A 238 8.89 -15.34 4.26
C MET A 238 10.05 -15.06 3.30
N ALA A 239 10.01 -15.58 2.08
CA ALA A 239 11.03 -15.32 1.07
C ALA A 239 10.43 -14.93 -0.27
N GLY A 240 11.07 -14.01 -0.99
CA GLY A 240 10.65 -13.60 -2.34
C GLY A 240 10.90 -12.10 -2.63
N PRO A 241 10.28 -11.53 -3.68
CA PRO A 241 9.55 -12.27 -4.70
C PRO A 241 10.48 -13.22 -5.44
N LEU A 242 10.01 -14.42 -5.78
CA LEU A 242 10.75 -15.29 -6.69
C LEU A 242 10.83 -14.63 -8.07
N ILE A 243 9.72 -14.03 -8.51
CA ILE A 243 9.63 -13.33 -9.80
C ILE A 243 9.05 -11.93 -9.61
N SER A 244 9.77 -10.94 -10.11
CA SER A 244 9.26 -9.59 -10.33
C SER A 244 9.91 -9.02 -11.57
N PHE A 245 9.12 -8.39 -12.42
CA PHE A 245 9.63 -7.69 -13.61
C PHE A 245 9.96 -6.22 -13.37
N ASP A 246 10.08 -5.84 -12.10
CA ASP A 246 10.66 -4.56 -11.73
C ASP A 246 12.18 -4.57 -12.01
N PRO A 247 12.76 -3.51 -12.62
CA PRO A 247 14.18 -3.45 -12.94
C PRO A 247 15.09 -3.62 -11.72
N ALA A 248 14.65 -3.22 -10.53
CA ALA A 248 15.42 -3.42 -9.29
C ALA A 248 15.61 -4.90 -8.94
N ASN A 249 14.79 -5.80 -9.50
CA ASN A 249 14.83 -7.23 -9.22
C ASN A 249 15.45 -8.05 -10.37
N LEU A 250 15.50 -7.52 -11.59
CA LEU A 250 15.89 -8.28 -12.78
C LEU A 250 17.37 -8.15 -13.12
N PRO A 251 18.05 -9.27 -13.47
CA PRO A 251 19.41 -9.19 -13.98
C PRO A 251 19.43 -8.64 -15.41
N ASP A 252 20.46 -7.87 -15.75
CA ASP A 252 20.56 -7.20 -17.06
C ASP A 252 20.49 -8.19 -18.25
N TRP A 253 21.00 -9.41 -18.09
CA TRP A 253 21.05 -10.41 -19.16
C TRP A 253 19.66 -10.89 -19.61
N ILE A 254 18.62 -10.75 -18.79
CA ILE A 254 17.26 -11.21 -19.16
C ILE A 254 16.60 -10.31 -20.21
N TYR A 255 17.00 -9.03 -20.29
CA TYR A 255 16.41 -8.07 -21.23
C TYR A 255 16.63 -8.46 -22.70
N ILE A 256 17.64 -9.30 -23.00
CA ILE A 256 17.85 -9.86 -24.34
C ILE A 256 16.61 -10.64 -24.83
N TRP A 257 15.81 -11.16 -23.90
CA TRP A 257 14.65 -11.99 -24.15
C TRP A 257 13.31 -11.29 -23.87
N GLU A 258 13.29 -9.96 -23.72
CA GLU A 258 12.10 -9.20 -23.29
C GLU A 258 10.86 -9.37 -24.20
N HIS A 259 11.08 -9.79 -25.44
CA HIS A 259 10.05 -10.08 -26.45
C HIS A 259 9.81 -11.57 -26.69
N ASP A 260 10.60 -12.46 -26.07
CA ASP A 260 10.51 -13.92 -26.24
C ASP A 260 9.93 -14.56 -24.98
N TYR A 261 8.60 -14.70 -24.99
CA TYR A 261 7.87 -15.25 -23.86
C TYR A 261 8.28 -16.69 -23.52
N ASP A 262 8.44 -17.55 -24.52
CA ASP A 262 8.73 -18.97 -24.26
C ASP A 262 10.10 -19.13 -23.59
N THR A 263 11.11 -18.39 -24.08
CA THR A 263 12.44 -18.39 -23.45
C THR A 263 12.39 -17.82 -22.03
N VAL A 264 11.71 -16.68 -21.82
CA VAL A 264 11.57 -16.11 -20.46
C VAL A 264 10.83 -17.05 -19.53
N ARG A 265 9.76 -17.73 -19.98
CA ARG A 265 9.02 -18.70 -19.17
C ARG A 265 9.93 -19.84 -18.72
N ASP A 266 10.78 -20.36 -19.60
CA ASP A 266 11.69 -21.46 -19.29
C ASP A 266 12.78 -21.01 -18.29
N LEU A 267 13.34 -19.80 -18.47
CA LEU A 267 14.29 -19.19 -17.52
C LEU A 267 13.66 -18.96 -16.14
N VAL A 268 12.41 -18.50 -16.11
CA VAL A 268 11.62 -18.32 -14.87
C VAL A 268 11.42 -19.67 -14.18
N TYR A 269 11.04 -20.71 -14.93
CA TYR A 269 10.84 -22.05 -14.38
C TYR A 269 12.13 -22.55 -13.71
N GLU A 270 13.27 -22.45 -14.40
CA GLU A 270 14.56 -22.89 -13.88
C GLU A 270 14.98 -22.11 -12.63
N HIS A 271 14.83 -20.77 -12.63
CA HIS A 271 15.14 -19.93 -11.49
C HIS A 271 14.31 -20.33 -10.25
N VAL A 272 12.99 -20.45 -10.44
CA VAL A 272 12.04 -20.81 -9.37
C VAL A 272 12.35 -22.22 -8.84
N GLU A 273 12.60 -23.19 -9.71
CA GLU A 273 12.92 -24.56 -9.31
C GLU A 273 14.18 -24.60 -8.42
N ARG A 274 15.26 -23.93 -8.85
CA ARG A 274 16.51 -23.86 -8.09
C ARG A 274 16.34 -23.17 -6.74
N MET A 275 15.61 -22.05 -6.70
CA MET A 275 15.32 -21.31 -5.47
C MET A 275 14.53 -22.16 -4.47
N VAL A 276 13.42 -22.75 -4.91
CA VAL A 276 12.54 -23.52 -4.03
C VAL A 276 13.23 -24.79 -3.55
N MET A 277 13.90 -25.53 -4.44
CA MET A 277 14.61 -26.76 -4.07
C MET A 277 15.70 -26.52 -3.02
N ARG A 278 16.37 -25.36 -3.06
CA ARG A 278 17.40 -25.00 -2.08
C ARG A 278 16.81 -24.66 -0.71
N TYR A 279 15.71 -23.89 -0.66
CA TYR A 279 15.21 -23.29 0.59
C TYR A 279 13.91 -23.90 1.13
N ARG A 280 13.35 -24.93 0.49
CA ARG A 280 12.07 -25.56 0.88
C ARG A 280 12.00 -26.09 2.32
N ASP A 281 13.13 -26.40 2.94
CA ASP A 281 13.17 -26.89 4.33
C ASP A 281 13.20 -25.75 5.37
N SER A 282 13.37 -24.51 4.92
CA SER A 282 13.49 -23.32 5.78
C SER A 282 12.36 -22.32 5.58
N VAL A 283 11.89 -22.15 4.33
CA VAL A 283 10.88 -21.13 3.98
C VAL A 283 9.47 -21.62 4.30
N THR A 284 8.73 -20.80 5.04
CA THR A 284 7.33 -21.07 5.44
C THR A 284 6.32 -20.36 4.55
N VAL A 285 6.70 -19.24 3.93
CA VAL A 285 5.87 -18.49 2.98
C VAL A 285 6.71 -18.06 1.78
N TRP A 286 6.29 -18.39 0.57
CA TRP A 286 6.89 -17.87 -0.66
C TRP A 286 6.05 -16.71 -1.21
N ASN A 287 6.63 -15.52 -1.30
CA ASN A 287 6.17 -14.52 -2.26
C ASN A 287 6.63 -14.99 -3.64
N VAL A 288 5.73 -15.59 -4.41
CA VAL A 288 6.13 -16.20 -5.69
C VAL A 288 6.24 -15.15 -6.78
N ILE A 289 5.37 -14.15 -6.76
CA ILE A 289 5.26 -13.11 -7.78
C ILE A 289 4.98 -11.77 -7.11
N SER A 290 5.68 -10.73 -7.53
CA SER A 290 5.36 -9.35 -7.17
C SER A 290 5.20 -8.45 -8.40
N GLY A 291 3.97 -7.97 -8.62
CA GLY A 291 3.68 -6.88 -9.55
C GLY A 291 3.66 -7.21 -11.05
N LEU A 292 3.52 -8.48 -11.46
CA LEU A 292 3.45 -8.85 -12.88
C LEU A 292 2.33 -8.12 -13.65
N HIS A 293 1.22 -7.83 -12.98
CA HIS A 293 0.05 -7.15 -13.55
C HIS A 293 0.32 -5.69 -13.92
N VAL A 294 1.35 -5.04 -13.35
CA VAL A 294 1.77 -3.68 -13.74
C VAL A 294 2.39 -3.68 -15.13
N ASN A 295 3.13 -4.73 -15.48
CA ASN A 295 3.67 -5.01 -16.81
C ASN A 295 4.31 -3.78 -17.51
N SER A 296 5.25 -3.12 -16.84
CA SER A 296 5.88 -1.88 -17.34
C SER A 296 7.10 -2.13 -18.24
N HIS A 297 7.75 -3.30 -18.16
CA HIS A 297 9.03 -3.55 -18.83
C HIS A 297 8.97 -4.65 -19.89
N PHE A 298 8.13 -5.68 -19.72
CA PHE A 298 8.00 -6.75 -20.71
C PHE A 298 6.85 -6.46 -21.67
N THR A 299 6.92 -7.07 -22.86
CA THR A 299 5.85 -6.91 -23.87
C THR A 299 4.78 -7.98 -23.79
N PHE A 300 4.71 -8.70 -22.69
CA PHE A 300 3.80 -9.83 -22.53
C PHE A 300 2.35 -9.39 -22.50
N ASN A 301 1.50 -10.22 -23.09
CA ASN A 301 0.06 -10.02 -23.10
C ASN A 301 -0.59 -10.60 -21.83
N PHE A 302 -1.89 -10.36 -21.70
CA PHE A 302 -2.71 -10.86 -20.61
C PHE A 302 -2.57 -12.36 -20.35
N GLU A 303 -2.67 -13.19 -21.40
CA GLU A 303 -2.63 -14.65 -21.28
C GLU A 303 -1.27 -15.13 -20.77
N GLN A 304 -0.19 -14.51 -21.25
CA GLN A 304 1.18 -14.78 -20.85
C GLN A 304 1.44 -14.41 -19.37
N LEU A 305 0.91 -13.28 -18.89
CA LEU A 305 1.02 -12.91 -17.47
C LEU A 305 0.26 -13.90 -16.57
N MET A 306 -0.93 -14.34 -16.99
CA MET A 306 -1.72 -15.33 -16.27
C MET A 306 -1.07 -16.72 -16.30
N ASP A 307 -0.46 -17.11 -17.43
CA ASP A 307 0.28 -18.36 -17.57
C ASP A 307 1.53 -18.39 -16.69
N LEU A 308 2.37 -17.35 -16.69
CA LEU A 308 3.50 -17.23 -15.76
C LEU A 308 3.06 -17.38 -14.31
N THR A 309 1.97 -16.72 -13.94
CA THR A 309 1.47 -16.77 -12.56
C THR A 309 0.98 -18.13 -12.15
N ARG A 310 0.25 -18.81 -13.04
CA ARG A 310 -0.16 -20.19 -12.83
C ARG A 310 1.04 -21.14 -12.76
N MET A 311 1.99 -21.00 -13.67
CA MET A 311 3.17 -21.85 -13.74
C MET A 311 4.01 -21.74 -12.46
N THR A 312 4.35 -20.52 -12.02
CA THR A 312 5.18 -20.30 -10.83
C THR A 312 4.50 -20.82 -9.56
N THR A 313 3.20 -20.52 -9.38
CA THR A 313 2.44 -21.03 -8.21
C THR A 313 2.35 -22.55 -8.21
N MET A 314 2.05 -23.18 -9.36
CA MET A 314 2.00 -24.63 -9.51
C MET A 314 3.35 -25.29 -9.24
N LEU A 315 4.45 -24.72 -9.74
CA LEU A 315 5.79 -25.26 -9.53
C LEU A 315 6.16 -25.24 -8.04
N VAL A 316 5.91 -24.12 -7.35
CA VAL A 316 6.17 -24.01 -5.90
C VAL A 316 5.35 -25.03 -5.12
N LYS A 317 4.04 -25.14 -5.39
CA LYS A 317 3.18 -26.15 -4.74
C LYS A 317 3.58 -27.59 -5.09
N LYS A 318 4.13 -27.85 -6.27
CA LYS A 318 4.66 -29.17 -6.65
C LYS A 318 5.92 -29.52 -5.84
N LEU A 319 6.83 -28.57 -5.68
CA LEU A 319 8.12 -28.77 -5.00
C LEU A 319 7.99 -28.74 -3.46
N GLN A 320 7.02 -28.00 -2.93
CA GLN A 320 6.76 -27.84 -1.50
C GLN A 320 5.23 -27.77 -1.22
N PRO A 321 4.51 -28.91 -1.19
CA PRO A 321 3.04 -28.94 -1.15
C PRO A 321 2.35 -28.17 -0.02
N ASN A 322 2.96 -28.15 1.17
CA ASN A 322 2.35 -27.56 2.37
C ASN A 322 2.79 -26.11 2.61
N VAL A 323 3.58 -25.50 1.71
CA VAL A 323 4.01 -24.11 1.88
C VAL A 323 2.89 -23.15 1.58
N LYS A 324 2.89 -22.01 2.28
CA LYS A 324 2.04 -20.88 1.92
C LYS A 324 2.64 -20.17 0.70
N VAL A 325 1.80 -19.91 -0.28
CA VAL A 325 2.12 -19.23 -1.54
C VAL A 325 1.39 -17.89 -1.56
N MET A 326 2.15 -16.82 -1.70
CA MET A 326 1.66 -15.45 -1.78
C MET A 326 1.88 -14.90 -3.19
N VAL A 327 0.85 -14.25 -3.73
CA VAL A 327 0.96 -13.41 -4.93
C VAL A 327 0.83 -11.95 -4.49
N GLU A 328 1.88 -11.17 -4.64
CA GLU A 328 1.95 -9.76 -4.24
C GLU A 328 1.54 -8.82 -5.37
N LEU A 329 0.63 -7.92 -5.04
CA LEU A 329 0.08 -6.87 -5.88
C LEU A 329 0.74 -5.53 -5.51
N ARG A 330 1.41 -4.93 -6.49
CA ARG A 330 1.97 -3.57 -6.42
C ARG A 330 1.01 -2.53 -6.98
N GLN A 331 1.20 -1.29 -6.54
CA GLN A 331 0.43 -0.11 -6.96
C GLN A 331 -1.09 -0.34 -6.87
N PRO A 332 -1.63 -0.69 -5.69
CA PRO A 332 -3.02 -1.15 -5.55
C PRO A 332 -4.08 -0.12 -5.94
N PHE A 333 -3.72 1.17 -5.99
CA PHE A 333 -4.59 2.25 -6.50
C PHE A 333 -4.71 2.29 -8.03
N GLY A 334 -3.93 1.49 -8.75
CA GLY A 334 -4.15 1.22 -10.17
C GLY A 334 -3.75 2.35 -11.13
N GLU A 335 -3.01 3.37 -10.68
CA GLU A 335 -2.72 4.56 -11.50
C GLU A 335 -1.93 4.21 -12.78
N TYR A 336 -1.15 3.13 -12.73
CA TYR A 336 -0.38 2.63 -13.87
C TYR A 336 -1.26 2.25 -15.07
N PHE A 337 -2.52 1.86 -14.85
CA PHE A 337 -3.39 1.37 -15.92
C PHE A 337 -3.73 2.47 -16.93
N ALA A 338 -3.80 3.73 -16.49
CA ALA A 338 -3.95 4.88 -17.39
C ALA A 338 -2.77 5.06 -18.36
N LYS A 339 -1.57 4.59 -17.98
CA LYS A 339 -0.32 4.75 -18.76
C LYS A 339 0.09 3.50 -19.53
N SER A 340 -0.28 2.30 -19.05
CA SER A 340 0.14 1.03 -19.64
C SER A 340 -1.06 0.18 -20.11
N PRO A 341 -1.40 0.21 -21.40
CA PRO A 341 -2.52 -0.59 -21.95
C PRO A 341 -2.33 -2.11 -21.86
N ARG A 342 -1.09 -2.58 -21.65
CA ARG A 342 -0.76 -4.01 -21.50
C ARG A 342 -0.79 -4.49 -20.05
N SER A 343 -1.05 -3.58 -19.12
CA SER A 343 -1.20 -3.90 -17.71
C SER A 343 -2.63 -4.39 -17.42
N ILE A 344 -2.82 -5.04 -16.28
CA ILE A 344 -4.11 -5.54 -15.81
C ILE A 344 -4.48 -4.72 -14.57
N PRO A 345 -5.70 -4.16 -14.46
CA PRO A 345 -6.10 -3.45 -13.26
C PRO A 345 -5.97 -4.33 -12.01
N THR A 346 -5.58 -3.74 -10.87
CA THR A 346 -5.14 -4.55 -9.71
C THR A 346 -6.25 -5.43 -9.16
N LEU A 347 -7.45 -4.88 -8.95
CA LEU A 347 -8.60 -5.66 -8.46
C LEU A 347 -9.04 -6.72 -9.48
N MET A 348 -9.00 -6.39 -10.78
CA MET A 348 -9.30 -7.35 -11.85
C MET A 348 -8.30 -8.50 -11.85
N TYR A 349 -7.01 -8.22 -11.68
CA TYR A 349 -6.00 -9.27 -11.61
C TYR A 349 -6.25 -10.20 -10.42
N ALA A 350 -6.51 -9.65 -9.23
CA ALA A 350 -6.86 -10.46 -8.05
C ALA A 350 -8.09 -11.36 -8.28
N ASP A 351 -9.15 -10.81 -8.87
CA ASP A 351 -10.35 -11.54 -9.23
C ASP A 351 -10.04 -12.70 -10.19
N LEU A 352 -9.27 -12.44 -11.25
CA LEU A 352 -8.87 -13.43 -12.23
C LEU A 352 -8.01 -14.55 -11.64
N LEU A 353 -7.12 -14.24 -10.69
CA LEU A 353 -6.33 -15.26 -10.01
C LEU A 353 -7.24 -16.25 -9.25
N VAL A 354 -8.26 -15.73 -8.55
CA VAL A 354 -9.23 -16.54 -7.80
C VAL A 354 -10.12 -17.34 -8.75
N GLN A 355 -10.73 -16.68 -9.75
CA GLN A 355 -11.66 -17.31 -10.69
C GLN A 355 -10.97 -18.37 -11.58
N SER A 356 -9.71 -18.17 -11.93
CA SER A 356 -8.93 -19.11 -12.74
C SER A 356 -8.41 -20.32 -11.96
N GLY A 357 -8.76 -20.44 -10.67
CA GLY A 357 -8.36 -21.56 -9.82
C GLY A 357 -6.85 -21.65 -9.59
N ILE A 358 -6.13 -20.52 -9.64
CA ILE A 358 -4.69 -20.50 -9.35
C ILE A 358 -4.49 -20.85 -7.87
N ASN A 359 -3.59 -21.80 -7.59
CA ASN A 359 -3.40 -22.35 -6.26
C ASN A 359 -2.43 -21.49 -5.42
N PHE A 360 -2.94 -20.41 -4.84
CA PHE A 360 -2.23 -19.54 -3.91
C PHE A 360 -3.02 -19.37 -2.60
N ASP A 361 -2.34 -19.02 -1.52
CA ASP A 361 -2.89 -18.94 -0.17
C ASP A 361 -3.09 -17.50 0.33
N LEU A 362 -2.24 -16.54 -0.09
CA LEU A 362 -2.33 -15.13 0.34
C LEU A 362 -2.26 -14.16 -0.84
N LEU A 363 -2.96 -13.04 -0.71
CA LEU A 363 -2.69 -11.84 -1.51
C LEU A 363 -1.74 -10.92 -0.73
N GLY A 364 -0.63 -10.55 -1.35
CA GLY A 364 0.22 -9.49 -0.84
C GLY A 364 -0.27 -8.13 -1.37
N LEU A 365 -0.35 -7.09 -0.55
CA LEU A 365 -0.55 -5.71 -1.02
C LEU A 365 0.64 -4.87 -0.61
N LYS A 366 1.30 -4.21 -1.57
CA LYS A 366 2.46 -3.36 -1.31
C LYS A 366 2.09 -1.88 -1.41
N PHE A 367 2.19 -1.17 -0.28
CA PHE A 367 1.90 0.26 -0.06
C PHE A 367 3.13 1.08 0.40
N PRO A 368 4.20 1.18 -0.41
CA PRO A 368 5.20 2.20 -0.21
C PRO A 368 4.58 3.56 -0.56
N MET A 369 4.87 4.60 0.22
CA MET A 369 4.47 5.97 -0.09
C MET A 369 5.57 6.95 0.26
N GLY A 370 5.45 8.18 -0.25
CA GLY A 370 6.39 9.26 0.03
C GLY A 370 7.50 9.41 -1.01
N GLN A 371 7.38 8.72 -2.15
CA GLN A 371 8.22 8.92 -3.33
C GLN A 371 7.35 9.28 -4.54
N ALA A 372 7.82 10.20 -5.38
CA ALA A 372 7.03 10.75 -6.50
C ALA A 372 7.11 9.85 -7.74
N VAL A 373 6.81 8.57 -7.54
CA VAL A 373 6.74 7.54 -8.57
C VAL A 373 5.38 6.86 -8.54
N ALA A 374 5.03 6.15 -9.62
CA ALA A 374 3.72 5.50 -9.74
C ALA A 374 3.46 4.54 -8.55
N GLY A 375 2.27 4.68 -7.95
CA GLY A 375 1.83 3.92 -6.78
C GLY A 375 2.46 4.32 -5.44
N GLN A 376 3.31 5.36 -5.39
CA GLN A 376 3.97 5.83 -4.16
C GLN A 376 3.62 7.26 -3.73
N TYR A 377 2.68 7.90 -4.43
CA TYR A 377 2.14 9.18 -3.99
C TYR A 377 1.37 9.01 -2.67
N THR A 378 1.42 10.04 -1.83
CA THR A 378 0.84 10.01 -0.50
C THR A 378 -0.68 9.83 -0.54
N ARG A 379 -1.16 8.96 0.37
CA ARG A 379 -2.58 8.65 0.64
C ARG A 379 -2.89 8.88 2.12
N ASP A 380 -4.15 9.14 2.43
CA ASP A 380 -4.64 9.19 3.81
C ASP A 380 -4.97 7.79 4.38
N LEU A 381 -5.12 7.72 5.70
CA LEU A 381 -5.39 6.47 6.41
C LEU A 381 -6.70 5.80 5.99
N MET A 382 -7.74 6.59 5.67
CA MET A 382 -9.02 6.04 5.21
C MET A 382 -8.88 5.41 3.82
N GLN A 383 -8.12 6.02 2.91
CA GLN A 383 -7.82 5.42 1.60
C GLN A 383 -7.12 4.07 1.73
N ILE A 384 -6.14 3.96 2.63
CA ILE A 384 -5.43 2.69 2.90
C ILE A 384 -6.40 1.66 3.49
N SER A 385 -7.22 2.05 4.48
CA SER A 385 -8.25 1.18 5.06
C SER A 385 -9.24 0.66 4.02
N ASN A 386 -9.76 1.55 3.18
CA ASN A 386 -10.71 1.18 2.14
C ASN A 386 -10.10 0.28 1.07
N MET A 387 -8.83 0.51 0.71
CA MET A 387 -8.14 -0.36 -0.23
C MET A 387 -8.01 -1.77 0.33
N MET A 388 -7.71 -1.95 1.63
CA MET A 388 -7.71 -3.28 2.26
C MET A 388 -9.10 -3.93 2.22
N ASP A 389 -10.14 -3.17 2.55
CA ASP A 389 -11.53 -3.68 2.54
C ASP A 389 -11.96 -4.15 1.13
N ALA A 390 -11.47 -3.50 0.07
CA ALA A 390 -11.76 -3.90 -1.31
C ALA A 390 -11.32 -5.34 -1.64
N PHE A 391 -10.27 -5.85 -0.98
CA PHE A 391 -9.79 -7.22 -1.18
C PHE A 391 -10.45 -8.26 -0.27
N SER A 392 -11.21 -7.85 0.75
CA SER A 392 -11.80 -8.78 1.72
C SER A 392 -12.74 -9.83 1.09
N HIS A 393 -13.42 -9.45 0.00
CA HIS A 393 -14.39 -10.30 -0.70
C HIS A 393 -13.75 -11.45 -1.49
N PHE A 394 -12.44 -11.42 -1.76
CA PHE A 394 -11.76 -12.49 -2.50
C PHE A 394 -11.57 -13.77 -1.67
N GLY A 395 -11.85 -13.73 -0.35
CA GLY A 395 -11.73 -14.89 0.52
C GLY A 395 -10.28 -15.36 0.72
N LYS A 396 -9.30 -14.50 0.43
CA LYS A 396 -7.87 -14.75 0.63
C LYS A 396 -7.35 -13.83 1.75
N PRO A 397 -6.59 -14.37 2.73
CA PRO A 397 -5.86 -13.55 3.68
C PRO A 397 -4.91 -12.57 2.99
N LEU A 398 -4.69 -11.43 3.64
CA LEU A 398 -3.79 -10.38 3.19
C LEU A 398 -2.48 -10.38 3.97
N ALA A 399 -1.36 -10.21 3.25
CA ALA A 399 -0.10 -9.76 3.81
C ALA A 399 0.18 -8.34 3.29
N LEU A 400 0.45 -7.39 4.16
CA LEU A 400 0.69 -6.01 3.74
C LEU A 400 2.16 -5.66 3.84
N THR A 401 2.75 -5.14 2.76
CA THR A 401 4.09 -4.55 2.78
C THR A 401 3.93 -3.03 2.80
N VAL A 402 4.41 -2.35 3.85
CA VAL A 402 4.23 -0.91 4.06
C VAL A 402 5.55 -0.20 4.34
N GLY A 403 5.66 1.06 3.93
CA GLY A 403 6.83 1.89 4.20
C GLY A 403 6.60 3.35 3.82
N VAL A 404 7.19 4.26 4.59
CA VAL A 404 7.25 5.70 4.29
C VAL A 404 8.65 6.23 4.63
N PRO A 405 9.14 7.27 3.95
CA PRO A 405 10.49 7.77 4.18
C PRO A 405 10.57 8.53 5.50
N SER A 406 11.75 8.52 6.11
CA SER A 406 12.02 9.26 7.34
C SER A 406 12.39 10.72 7.10
N GLU A 407 12.51 11.18 5.85
CA GLU A 407 12.72 12.57 5.42
C GLU A 407 12.12 12.75 4.01
N PRO A 408 11.94 13.97 3.47
CA PRO A 408 11.46 14.12 2.11
C PRO A 408 12.45 13.53 1.11
N VAL A 409 12.00 12.58 0.29
CA VAL A 409 12.82 12.00 -0.78
C VAL A 409 13.18 13.10 -1.77
N THR A 410 14.45 13.19 -2.15
CA THR A 410 14.96 14.21 -3.08
C THR A 410 14.99 13.68 -4.50
N GLN A 411 15.09 14.58 -5.50
CA GLN A 411 15.14 14.21 -6.92
C GLN A 411 16.29 13.23 -7.22
N MET A 412 17.46 13.43 -6.57
CA MET A 412 18.65 12.57 -6.75
C MET A 412 18.50 11.16 -6.16
N MET A 413 17.51 10.94 -5.29
CA MET A 413 17.23 9.63 -4.68
C MET A 413 16.20 8.83 -5.49
N ILE A 414 15.52 9.46 -6.45
CA ILE A 414 14.52 8.79 -7.27
C ILE A 414 15.25 8.18 -8.47
N ALA A 415 15.11 6.86 -8.64
CA ALA A 415 15.57 6.18 -9.83
C ALA A 415 14.81 6.71 -11.06
N SER A 416 15.50 7.44 -11.93
CA SER A 416 14.96 7.91 -13.21
C SER A 416 15.50 7.05 -14.34
N ASN A 417 14.66 6.75 -15.32
CA ASN A 417 15.17 6.40 -16.65
C ASN A 417 15.72 7.70 -17.28
N ASP A 418 16.83 7.62 -18.02
CA ASP A 418 17.51 8.80 -18.56
C ASP A 418 16.55 9.66 -19.43
N ASN A 419 16.42 10.95 -19.07
CA ASN A 419 15.77 12.10 -19.75
C ASN A 419 14.44 12.65 -19.21
N ASP A 420 13.84 12.12 -18.13
CA ASP A 420 12.64 12.72 -17.53
C ASP A 420 12.98 13.76 -16.43
N GLU A 421 12.26 14.89 -16.40
CA GLU A 421 12.31 15.79 -15.23
C GLU A 421 11.70 15.09 -14.02
N VAL A 422 12.53 14.75 -13.04
CA VAL A 422 12.10 14.12 -11.79
C VAL A 422 11.55 15.20 -10.85
N ASP A 423 10.25 15.19 -10.58
CA ASP A 423 9.67 15.95 -9.45
C ASP A 423 9.79 15.12 -8.18
N ALA A 424 10.34 15.68 -7.10
CA ALA A 424 10.47 14.99 -5.82
C ALA A 424 9.20 15.04 -4.96
N ASN A 425 8.24 15.91 -5.29
CA ASN A 425 7.06 16.08 -4.45
C ASN A 425 6.09 14.91 -4.64
N SER A 426 6.10 14.02 -3.66
CA SER A 426 5.23 12.86 -3.51
C SER A 426 4.03 13.14 -2.60
N GLY A 427 3.89 14.37 -2.13
CA GLY A 427 3.00 14.76 -1.05
C GLY A 427 3.56 14.39 0.33
N TYR A 428 2.75 14.65 1.36
CA TYR A 428 3.09 14.34 2.75
C TYR A 428 1.84 14.17 3.58
N TRP A 429 1.92 13.36 4.65
CA TRP A 429 0.82 13.11 5.56
C TRP A 429 0.97 13.96 6.83
N ARG A 430 0.01 14.87 7.08
CA ARG A 430 -0.02 15.87 8.15
C ARG A 430 1.12 16.90 8.10
N ARG A 431 2.37 16.46 8.18
CA ARG A 431 3.59 17.30 8.13
C ARG A 431 4.58 16.70 7.12
N PRO A 432 5.56 17.47 6.64
CA PRO A 432 6.63 16.92 5.80
C PRO A 432 7.26 15.67 6.43
N TRP A 433 7.62 14.71 5.58
CA TRP A 433 8.23 13.46 6.01
C TRP A 433 9.42 13.73 6.94
N SER A 434 9.43 13.04 8.07
CA SER A 434 10.43 13.14 9.13
C SER A 434 10.37 11.84 9.93
N GLN A 435 11.41 11.51 10.72
CA GLN A 435 11.37 10.32 11.58
C GLN A 435 10.15 10.31 12.50
N THR A 436 9.74 11.50 12.99
CA THR A 436 8.53 11.64 13.80
C THR A 436 7.28 11.27 12.99
N VAL A 437 7.11 11.82 11.78
CA VAL A 437 5.94 11.51 10.94
C VAL A 437 5.92 10.04 10.52
N GLN A 438 7.07 9.47 10.11
CA GLN A 438 7.23 8.05 9.81
C GLN A 438 6.76 7.18 10.98
N SER A 439 7.17 7.51 12.21
CA SER A 439 6.78 6.73 13.39
C SER A 439 5.27 6.78 13.69
N HIS A 440 4.62 7.95 13.54
CA HIS A 440 3.17 8.08 13.78
C HIS A 440 2.37 7.38 12.69
N TRP A 441 2.80 7.53 11.42
CA TRP A 441 2.17 6.86 10.29
C TRP A 441 2.28 5.34 10.42
N LEU A 442 3.47 4.83 10.81
CA LEU A 442 3.70 3.41 11.04
C LEU A 442 2.70 2.86 12.06
N GLU A 443 2.58 3.48 13.24
CA GLU A 443 1.67 3.00 14.28
C GLU A 443 0.21 3.00 13.82
N ALA A 444 -0.23 4.09 13.18
CA ALA A 444 -1.59 4.22 12.66
C ALA A 444 -1.92 3.12 11.63
N VAL A 445 -1.04 2.87 10.66
CA VAL A 445 -1.26 1.85 9.64
C VAL A 445 -1.15 0.44 10.21
N TYR A 446 -0.25 0.19 11.16
CA TYR A 446 -0.18 -1.11 11.85
C TYR A 446 -1.46 -1.38 12.67
N GLN A 447 -1.98 -0.37 13.37
CA GLN A 447 -3.25 -0.48 14.10
C GLN A 447 -4.40 -0.82 13.14
N ILE A 448 -4.56 -0.05 12.06
CA ILE A 448 -5.61 -0.31 11.07
C ILE A 448 -5.45 -1.69 10.46
N ALA A 449 -4.27 -2.06 9.97
CA ALA A 449 -4.04 -3.34 9.33
C ALA A 449 -4.29 -4.52 10.27
N LEU A 450 -3.70 -4.53 11.47
CA LEU A 450 -3.87 -5.62 12.43
C LEU A 450 -5.28 -5.69 13.03
N SER A 451 -6.07 -4.61 12.97
CA SER A 451 -7.48 -4.67 13.35
C SER A 451 -8.34 -5.52 12.41
N LYS A 452 -7.94 -5.65 11.13
CA LYS A 452 -8.74 -6.33 10.11
C LYS A 452 -8.54 -7.86 10.18
N PRO A 453 -9.60 -8.67 10.37
CA PRO A 453 -9.47 -10.11 10.62
C PRO A 453 -8.87 -10.90 9.45
N PHE A 454 -8.95 -10.36 8.23
CA PHE A 454 -8.37 -10.95 7.03
C PHE A 454 -6.89 -10.58 6.80
N VAL A 455 -6.28 -9.74 7.66
CA VAL A 455 -4.84 -9.45 7.59
C VAL A 455 -4.07 -10.44 8.46
N GLU A 456 -3.12 -11.16 7.85
CA GLU A 456 -2.32 -12.21 8.47
C GLU A 456 -0.93 -11.73 8.92
N THR A 457 -0.35 -10.75 8.22
CA THR A 457 0.92 -10.12 8.64
C THR A 457 1.04 -8.73 8.04
N VAL A 458 1.74 -7.85 8.77
CA VAL A 458 2.25 -6.57 8.26
C VAL A 458 3.77 -6.65 8.20
N VAL A 459 4.32 -6.36 7.03
CA VAL A 459 5.74 -6.34 6.68
C VAL A 459 6.16 -4.88 6.58
N TRP A 460 7.12 -4.45 7.40
CA TRP A 460 7.82 -3.20 7.12
C TRP A 460 8.82 -3.41 5.97
N ASP A 461 8.80 -2.51 4.98
CA ASP A 461 9.47 -2.71 3.68
C ASP A 461 11.00 -2.79 3.75
N ALA A 462 11.64 -2.19 4.74
CA ALA A 462 13.09 -2.31 4.93
C ALA A 462 13.52 -2.13 6.39
N LEU A 463 14.32 -3.06 6.90
CA LEU A 463 14.88 -2.95 8.26
C LEU A 463 15.93 -1.83 8.34
N VAL A 464 16.83 -1.76 7.37
CA VAL A 464 17.93 -0.80 7.34
C VAL A 464 17.93 -0.06 6.00
N ASP A 465 18.21 1.24 6.03
CA ASP A 465 18.46 2.02 4.81
C ASP A 465 19.68 1.49 4.06
N HIS A 466 19.66 1.61 2.73
CA HIS A 466 20.80 1.36 1.88
C HIS A 466 20.62 2.05 0.52
N PRO A 467 21.69 2.25 -0.27
CA PRO A 467 21.60 2.97 -1.54
C PRO A 467 20.69 2.33 -2.61
N GLU A 468 20.51 1.02 -2.57
CA GLU A 468 19.67 0.26 -3.52
C GLU A 468 18.23 0.03 -3.03
N ILE A 469 17.81 0.70 -1.96
CA ILE A 469 16.47 0.54 -1.37
C ILE A 469 15.38 1.04 -2.34
N GLU A 470 14.26 0.33 -2.44
CA GLU A 470 13.15 0.72 -3.34
C GLU A 470 12.54 2.06 -2.93
N LEU A 471 12.33 2.25 -1.63
CA LEU A 471 11.84 3.50 -1.05
C LEU A 471 12.95 4.13 -0.19
N PRO A 472 13.62 5.18 -0.68
CA PRO A 472 14.70 5.86 0.04
C PRO A 472 14.29 6.27 1.45
N LEU A 473 15.20 6.10 2.42
CA LEU A 473 15.04 6.53 3.81
C LEU A 473 13.89 5.84 4.57
N SER A 474 13.32 4.75 4.05
CA SER A 474 12.24 4.01 4.72
C SER A 474 12.69 3.01 5.78
N GLY A 475 13.99 2.76 5.90
CA GLY A 475 14.58 1.89 6.91
C GLY A 475 14.14 2.27 8.33
N LEU A 476 13.91 1.26 9.17
CA LEU A 476 13.73 1.46 10.62
C LEU A 476 15.04 1.80 11.35
N ILE A 477 16.16 1.56 10.66
CA ILE A 477 17.52 1.83 11.06
C ILE A 477 18.17 2.59 9.90
N ASP A 478 18.99 3.60 10.18
CA ASP A 478 19.74 4.35 9.16
C ASP A 478 21.00 3.59 8.69
N GLU A 479 21.70 4.12 7.68
CA GLU A 479 22.91 3.52 7.10
C GLU A 479 24.07 3.44 8.12
N GLU A 480 24.04 4.27 9.18
CA GLU A 480 24.99 4.23 10.31
C GLU A 480 24.59 3.24 11.42
N LEU A 481 23.61 2.37 11.16
CA LEU A 481 23.09 1.36 12.08
C LEU A 481 22.49 1.94 13.37
N GLN A 482 21.98 3.18 13.33
CA GLN A 482 21.26 3.80 14.42
C GLN A 482 19.74 3.59 14.27
N PRO A 483 19.04 3.20 15.35
CA PRO A 483 17.61 2.99 15.30
C PRO A 483 16.87 4.32 15.16
N LYS A 484 15.99 4.42 14.16
CA LYS A 484 15.09 5.57 13.98
C LYS A 484 13.90 5.53 14.93
N ALA A 485 13.19 6.65 15.02
CA ALA A 485 11.96 6.76 15.83
C ALA A 485 10.90 5.69 15.46
N GLY A 486 10.81 5.31 14.17
CA GLY A 486 9.91 4.26 13.69
C GLY A 486 10.12 2.91 14.39
N LEU A 487 11.38 2.47 14.57
CA LEU A 487 11.68 1.20 15.25
C LEU A 487 11.21 1.22 16.71
N GLN A 488 11.48 2.32 17.41
CA GLN A 488 11.12 2.47 18.82
C GLN A 488 9.60 2.44 19.00
N ARG A 489 8.87 3.11 18.10
CA ARG A 489 7.41 3.14 18.08
C ARG A 489 6.82 1.74 17.82
N LEU A 490 7.32 1.03 16.82
CA LEU A 490 6.89 -0.34 16.50
C LEU A 490 7.10 -1.29 17.69
N ILE A 491 8.25 -1.20 18.38
CA ILE A 491 8.52 -2.01 19.57
C ILE A 491 7.54 -1.68 20.70
N GLY A 492 7.21 -0.40 20.88
CA GLY A 492 6.21 0.04 21.86
C GLY A 492 4.82 -0.53 21.56
N PHE A 493 4.36 -0.35 20.32
CA PHE A 493 3.08 -0.87 19.84
C PHE A 493 2.97 -2.40 19.98
N ARG A 494 4.01 -3.14 19.55
CA ARG A 494 4.04 -4.62 19.71
C ARG A 494 3.91 -5.03 21.17
N LYS A 495 4.61 -4.37 22.09
CA LYS A 495 4.53 -4.67 23.53
C LYS A 495 3.13 -4.41 24.08
N GLN A 496 2.46 -3.34 23.65
CA GLN A 496 1.10 -3.04 24.09
C GLN A 496 0.13 -4.15 23.71
N ILE A 497 0.20 -4.61 22.45
CA ILE A 497 -0.63 -5.71 21.96
C ILE A 497 -0.36 -7.02 22.71
N MET A 498 0.91 -7.43 22.82
CA MET A 498 1.26 -8.69 23.49
C MET A 498 0.93 -8.70 24.98
N ASN A 499 1.17 -7.60 25.70
CA ASN A 499 0.86 -7.52 27.12
C ASN A 499 -0.65 -7.65 27.35
N ALA A 500 -1.46 -7.06 26.47
CA ALA A 500 -2.91 -7.16 26.55
C ALA A 500 -3.39 -8.61 26.33
N GLU A 501 -2.80 -9.37 25.41
CA GLU A 501 -3.10 -10.81 25.24
C GLU A 501 -2.74 -11.63 26.49
N GLN A 502 -1.54 -11.44 27.05
CA GLN A 502 -1.08 -12.20 28.22
C GLN A 502 -1.92 -11.95 29.48
N HIS A 503 -2.37 -10.72 29.70
CA HIS A 503 -3.27 -10.38 30.80
C HIS A 503 -4.62 -11.09 30.70
N ILE A 504 -5.12 -11.32 29.49
CA ILE A 504 -6.43 -11.96 29.26
C ILE A 504 -6.31 -13.48 29.40
N GLU A 505 -5.26 -14.09 28.84
CA GLU A 505 -4.99 -15.53 29.02
C GLU A 505 -4.84 -15.89 30.50
N SER A 506 -4.09 -15.10 31.27
CA SER A 506 -3.91 -15.33 32.71
C SER A 506 -5.20 -15.13 33.52
N ALA A 507 -6.09 -14.23 33.12
CA ALA A 507 -7.42 -14.07 33.74
C ALA A 507 -8.31 -15.30 33.48
N GLN A 508 -8.35 -15.80 32.25
CA GLN A 508 -9.14 -16.99 31.88
C GLN A 508 -8.66 -18.26 32.61
N LEU A 509 -7.35 -18.48 32.70
CA LEU A 509 -6.75 -19.60 33.45
C LEU A 509 -7.12 -19.56 34.95
N ASN A 510 -7.18 -18.37 35.55
CA ASN A 510 -7.55 -18.21 36.96
C ASN A 510 -9.05 -18.48 37.21
N GLU A 511 -9.93 -18.11 36.28
CA GLU A 511 -11.37 -18.42 36.36
C GLU A 511 -11.65 -19.92 36.22
N GLU A 512 -10.97 -20.61 35.29
CA GLU A 512 -11.09 -22.07 35.14
C GLU A 512 -10.59 -22.82 36.38
N THR A 513 -9.50 -22.37 36.99
CA THR A 513 -8.96 -22.96 38.23
C THR A 513 -9.91 -22.77 39.41
N GLN A 514 -10.53 -21.59 39.55
CA GLN A 514 -11.52 -21.32 40.60
C GLN A 514 -12.82 -22.12 40.44
N MET A 515 -13.25 -22.38 39.20
CA MET A 515 -14.40 -23.26 38.94
C MET A 515 -14.08 -24.74 39.16
N GLY A 516 -12.85 -25.18 38.89
CA GLY A 516 -12.38 -26.55 39.12
C GLY A 516 -12.27 -26.94 40.59
N ASP A 517 -11.93 -26.00 41.48
CA ASP A 517 -11.84 -26.22 42.93
C ASP A 517 -13.20 -26.12 43.66
N SER A 518 -14.27 -25.80 42.92
CA SER A 518 -15.64 -25.62 43.44
C SER A 518 -16.56 -26.84 43.21
N VAL A 519 -16.02 -27.98 42.74
CA VAL A 519 -16.78 -29.20 42.39
C VAL A 519 -16.48 -30.36 43.33
#